data_AF-A0A944XM66-F1
#
_entry.id   AF-A0A944XM66-F1
#
_cell.length_a   1.000
_cell.length_b   1.000
_cell.length_c   1.000
_cell.angle_alpha   90.00
_cell.angle_beta   90.00
_cell.angle_gamma   90.00
#
_symmetry.space_group_name_H-M   'P 1'
#
loop_
_entity.id
_entity.type
_entity.pdbx_description
1 polymer ?
#
loop_
_entity_poly.entity_id
_entity_poly.type
_entity_poly.pdbx_seq_one_letter_code
_entity_poly.pdbx_strand_id
1 'polypeptide(L)'
;LDKGVITATDDELIDVTKRVANFPPDNKFFEMTIQRILEKSHNLGTVVVAEKIENEEFYNAWKKLGFGKPLGVMQRSENSGELRHFSTWGESDKRSLSFGHGPMTTNLAQLARAYLVFANEGSIPSLKIIQTENDANTLAPVFSPDSTKRISEILDSVASIKGSGYRAVIDGYSVAGKTGTAEMVIDGQYNKDGAKRTYFVGYSPAENPKYIMAVRLDYPKKCFLSWAPTKRNRCEGSNSASIAFQKAMKRILINDPEIIPQFEG
;
A
#
# COMPACT_ATOMS: atom_id res chain seq x y z
N LEU A 1 -15.56 -4.58 0.29
CA LEU A 1 -15.66 -6.01 0.58
C LEU A 1 -16.35 -6.22 1.92
N ASP A 2 -15.71 -5.92 3.06
CA ASP A 2 -16.33 -6.02 4.40
C ASP A 2 -17.72 -5.39 4.56
N LYS A 3 -17.98 -4.28 3.84
CA LYS A 3 -19.26 -3.58 3.87
C LYS A 3 -20.29 -4.10 2.85
N GLY A 4 -19.94 -5.10 2.05
CA GLY A 4 -20.80 -5.64 0.99
C GLY A 4 -21.04 -4.70 -0.20
N VAL A 5 -20.39 -3.53 -0.24
CA VAL A 5 -20.59 -2.51 -1.30
C VAL A 5 -19.89 -2.84 -2.63
N ILE A 6 -19.00 -3.83 -2.61
CA ILE A 6 -18.28 -4.41 -3.75
C ILE A 6 -18.04 -5.89 -3.48
N THR A 7 -17.81 -6.70 -4.53
CA THR A 7 -17.49 -8.14 -4.46
C THR A 7 -16.03 -8.44 -4.84
N ALA A 8 -15.38 -7.52 -5.57
CA ALA A 8 -14.05 -7.69 -6.16
C ALA A 8 -13.91 -8.98 -6.97
N THR A 9 -14.97 -9.41 -7.63
CA THR A 9 -14.97 -10.51 -8.60
C THR A 9 -14.59 -10.00 -10.00
N ASP A 10 -14.25 -10.90 -10.91
CA ASP A 10 -13.79 -10.52 -12.26
C ASP A 10 -14.92 -9.98 -13.15
N ASP A 11 -16.18 -10.25 -12.78
CA ASP A 11 -17.39 -9.74 -13.42
C ASP A 11 -17.89 -8.40 -12.82
N GLU A 12 -17.37 -7.97 -11.67
CA GLU A 12 -17.69 -6.66 -11.11
C GLU A 12 -16.89 -5.56 -11.84
N LEU A 13 -17.61 -4.75 -12.62
CA LEU A 13 -17.04 -3.64 -13.39
C LEU A 13 -17.41 -2.28 -12.77
N ILE A 14 -16.40 -1.44 -12.58
CA ILE A 14 -16.54 -0.06 -12.11
C ILE A 14 -16.41 0.90 -13.29
N ASP A 15 -17.47 1.66 -13.57
CA ASP A 15 -17.45 2.75 -14.56
C ASP A 15 -16.47 3.85 -14.13
N VAL A 16 -15.50 4.14 -15.00
CA VAL A 16 -14.49 5.19 -14.83
C VAL A 16 -14.52 6.22 -15.96
N THR A 17 -15.61 6.27 -16.74
CA THR A 17 -15.81 7.25 -17.82
C THR A 17 -16.26 8.61 -17.29
N LYS A 18 -16.90 8.65 -16.12
CA LYS A 18 -17.47 9.87 -15.55
C LYS A 18 -16.51 10.49 -14.55
N ARG A 19 -16.36 11.81 -14.66
CA ARG A 19 -15.65 12.63 -13.67
C ARG A 19 -16.38 12.54 -12.32
N VAL A 20 -15.62 12.41 -11.24
CA VAL A 20 -16.12 12.56 -9.87
C VAL A 20 -15.49 13.82 -9.28
N ALA A 21 -16.27 14.88 -9.10
CA ALA A 21 -15.79 16.20 -8.66
C ALA A 21 -14.55 16.67 -9.46
N ASN A 22 -13.39 16.82 -8.81
CA ASN A 22 -12.16 17.28 -9.46
C ASN A 22 -11.30 16.15 -10.05
N PHE A 23 -11.80 14.91 -10.07
CA PHE A 23 -11.11 13.74 -10.59
C PHE A 23 -11.63 13.40 -12.00
N PRO A 24 -10.93 13.83 -13.07
CA PRO A 24 -11.33 13.50 -14.44
C PRO A 24 -11.04 12.04 -14.79
N PRO A 25 -11.75 11.47 -15.77
CA PRO A 25 -11.36 10.21 -16.40
C PRO A 25 -10.01 10.34 -17.09
N ASP A 26 -9.25 9.24 -17.16
CA ASP A 26 -7.98 9.21 -17.90
C ASP A 26 -8.16 8.95 -19.41
N ASN A 27 -9.41 8.68 -19.83
CA ASN A 27 -9.84 8.32 -21.18
C ASN A 27 -9.12 7.10 -21.78
N LYS A 28 -8.52 6.25 -20.94
CA LYS A 28 -7.88 4.98 -21.35
C LYS A 28 -8.73 3.77 -21.03
N PHE A 29 -9.54 3.88 -19.99
CA PHE A 29 -10.43 2.82 -19.53
C PHE A 29 -11.86 3.33 -19.53
N PHE A 30 -12.79 2.45 -19.90
CA PHE A 30 -14.22 2.71 -19.76
C PHE A 30 -14.73 2.12 -18.44
N GLU A 31 -14.43 0.84 -18.23
CA GLU A 31 -14.74 0.09 -17.02
C GLU A 31 -13.51 -0.67 -16.54
N MET A 32 -13.44 -0.90 -15.23
CA MET A 32 -12.32 -1.62 -14.61
C MET A 32 -12.81 -2.54 -13.48
N THR A 33 -12.25 -3.74 -13.40
CA THR A 33 -12.40 -4.58 -12.20
C THR A 33 -11.62 -3.98 -11.03
N ILE A 34 -11.98 -4.36 -9.80
CA ILE A 34 -11.24 -3.96 -8.59
C ILE A 34 -9.77 -4.38 -8.67
N GLN A 35 -9.48 -5.57 -9.20
CA GLN A 35 -8.13 -6.02 -9.48
C GLN A 35 -7.40 -5.04 -10.40
N ARG A 36 -8.03 -4.65 -11.50
CA ARG A 36 -7.40 -3.75 -12.48
C ARG A 36 -7.15 -2.35 -11.91
N ILE A 37 -8.08 -1.84 -11.09
CA ILE A 37 -7.93 -0.58 -10.37
C ILE A 37 -6.66 -0.62 -9.50
N LEU A 38 -6.45 -1.71 -8.74
CA LEU A 38 -5.27 -1.87 -7.88
C LEU A 38 -3.99 -2.11 -8.69
N GLU A 39 -4.01 -2.95 -9.73
CA GLU A 39 -2.88 -3.22 -10.63
C GLU A 39 -2.33 -1.93 -11.25
N LYS A 40 -3.24 -1.07 -11.73
CA LYS A 40 -2.89 0.19 -12.41
C LYS A 40 -2.82 1.39 -11.48
N SER A 41 -3.13 1.21 -10.19
CA SER A 41 -3.17 2.30 -9.21
C SER A 41 -4.08 3.45 -9.67
N HIS A 42 -5.29 3.11 -10.14
CA HIS A 42 -6.19 4.05 -10.80
C HIS A 42 -6.94 4.92 -9.77
N ASN A 43 -6.56 6.20 -9.67
CA ASN A 43 -7.11 7.13 -8.67
C ASN A 43 -8.64 7.28 -8.78
N LEU A 44 -9.16 7.55 -9.98
CA LEU A 44 -10.61 7.73 -10.16
C LEU A 44 -11.40 6.46 -9.80
N GLY A 45 -10.90 5.29 -10.16
CA GLY A 45 -11.53 4.02 -9.80
C GLY A 45 -11.58 3.82 -8.28
N THR A 46 -10.50 4.19 -7.59
CA THR A 46 -10.44 4.17 -6.12
C THR A 46 -11.42 5.17 -5.49
N VAL A 47 -11.56 6.36 -6.08
CA VAL A 47 -12.55 7.37 -5.65
C VAL A 47 -13.98 6.86 -5.83
N VAL A 48 -14.32 6.27 -6.97
CA VAL A 48 -15.66 5.72 -7.23
C VAL A 48 -16.04 4.65 -6.19
N VAL A 49 -15.09 3.77 -5.83
CA VAL A 49 -15.32 2.77 -4.78
C VAL A 49 -15.46 3.43 -3.40
N ALA A 50 -14.64 4.43 -3.08
CA ALA A 50 -14.70 5.13 -1.80
C ALA A 50 -15.99 5.94 -1.60
N GLU A 51 -16.62 6.42 -2.69
CA GLU A 51 -17.92 7.09 -2.61
C GLU A 51 -19.06 6.18 -2.15
N LYS A 52 -18.92 4.85 -2.31
CA LYS A 52 -19.89 3.88 -1.82
C LYS A 52 -19.83 3.66 -0.30
N ILE A 53 -18.89 4.31 0.41
CA ILE A 53 -18.65 4.13 1.84
C ILE A 53 -18.91 5.46 2.55
N GLU A 54 -19.63 5.41 3.67
CA GLU A 54 -19.89 6.60 4.50
C GLU A 54 -18.61 7.15 5.15
N ASN A 55 -18.56 8.47 5.34
CA ASN A 55 -17.36 9.15 5.85
C ASN A 55 -16.89 8.60 7.21
N GLU A 56 -17.84 8.34 8.12
CA GLU A 56 -17.55 7.78 9.44
C GLU A 56 -16.93 6.39 9.35
N GLU A 57 -17.50 5.51 8.52
CA GLU A 57 -17.01 4.16 8.34
C GLU A 57 -15.61 4.14 7.72
N PHE A 58 -15.39 5.00 6.72
CA PHE A 58 -14.11 5.17 6.06
C PHE A 58 -13.03 5.64 7.05
N TYR A 59 -13.33 6.67 7.85
CA TYR A 59 -12.44 7.16 8.91
C TYR A 59 -12.16 6.08 9.97
N ASN A 60 -13.19 5.35 10.40
CA ASN A 60 -13.05 4.32 11.41
C ASN A 60 -12.16 3.16 10.93
N ALA A 61 -12.17 2.83 9.63
CA ALA A 61 -11.24 1.85 9.06
C ALA A 61 -9.77 2.31 9.20
N TRP A 62 -9.45 3.54 8.79
CA TRP A 62 -8.11 4.12 8.97
C TRP A 62 -7.70 4.23 10.44
N LYS A 63 -8.63 4.62 11.31
CA LYS A 63 -8.38 4.69 12.76
C LYS A 63 -8.09 3.31 13.37
N LYS A 64 -8.82 2.27 12.97
CA LYS A 64 -8.59 0.88 13.40
C LYS A 64 -7.25 0.33 12.91
N LEU A 65 -6.82 0.74 11.70
CA LEU A 65 -5.47 0.46 11.20
C LEU A 65 -4.36 1.12 12.05
N GLY A 66 -4.70 2.09 12.90
CA GLY A 66 -3.81 2.75 13.85
C GLY A 66 -3.22 4.08 13.37
N PHE A 67 -3.74 4.65 12.28
CA PHE A 67 -3.33 5.97 11.82
C PHE A 67 -3.84 7.08 12.76
N GLY A 68 -3.04 8.14 12.91
CA GLY A 68 -3.31 9.24 13.85
C GLY A 68 -3.00 8.91 15.31
N LYS A 69 -2.33 7.78 15.59
CA LYS A 69 -1.85 7.40 16.92
C LYS A 69 -0.41 6.91 16.87
N PRO A 70 0.38 7.11 17.93
CA PRO A 70 1.67 6.44 18.10
C PRO A 70 1.53 4.92 17.99
N LEU A 71 2.57 4.25 17.49
CA LEU A 71 2.67 2.80 17.40
C LEU A 71 2.95 2.15 18.75
N GLY A 72 3.56 2.91 19.67
CA GLY A 72 3.85 2.47 21.03
C GLY A 72 5.19 1.76 21.20
N VAL A 73 6.03 1.65 20.16
CA VAL A 73 7.33 0.97 20.21
C VAL A 73 8.46 1.88 20.70
N MET A 74 8.37 3.18 20.41
CA MET A 74 9.32 4.23 20.78
C MET A 74 8.55 5.49 21.20
N GLN A 75 7.67 5.36 22.20
CA GLN A 75 6.68 6.38 22.59
C GLN A 75 7.23 7.82 22.73
N ARG A 76 8.50 7.99 23.12
CA ARG A 76 9.13 9.32 23.30
C ARG A 76 9.63 9.96 22.00
N SER A 77 9.77 9.21 20.92
CA SER A 77 10.37 9.65 19.65
C SER A 77 9.52 9.32 18.42
N GLU A 78 8.30 8.82 18.62
CA GLU A 78 7.37 8.51 17.54
C GLU A 78 6.59 9.73 17.09
N ASN A 79 6.61 10.00 15.79
CA ASN A 79 5.61 10.84 15.16
C ASN A 79 4.31 10.03 15.02
N SER A 80 3.23 10.48 15.68
CA SER A 80 1.90 9.86 15.61
C SER A 80 1.23 9.97 14.25
N GLY A 81 1.76 10.81 13.35
CA GLY A 81 1.02 11.29 12.20
C GLY A 81 -0.24 12.05 12.64
N GLU A 82 -1.19 12.16 11.72
CA GLU A 82 -2.46 12.82 11.93
C GLU A 82 -3.53 12.11 11.10
N LEU A 83 -4.73 11.98 11.65
CA LEU A 83 -5.92 11.59 10.91
C LEU A 83 -7.05 12.50 11.37
N ARG A 84 -7.41 13.50 10.56
CA ARG A 84 -8.48 14.45 10.91
C ARG A 84 -9.80 13.71 11.07
N HIS A 85 -10.59 14.09 12.08
CA HIS A 85 -11.90 13.49 12.34
C HIS A 85 -12.85 13.74 11.17
N PHE A 86 -13.64 12.72 10.80
CA PHE A 86 -14.51 12.76 9.62
C PHE A 86 -15.56 13.88 9.64
N SER A 87 -15.99 14.30 10.83
CA SER A 87 -16.95 15.40 10.98
C SER A 87 -16.42 16.76 10.50
N THR A 88 -15.11 16.87 10.28
CA THR A 88 -14.46 18.08 9.76
C THR A 88 -14.14 17.98 8.27
N TRP A 89 -14.44 16.84 7.62
CA TRP A 89 -14.06 16.59 6.24
C TRP A 89 -14.90 17.41 5.27
N GLY A 90 -14.23 18.10 4.35
CA GLY A 90 -14.87 18.65 3.16
C GLY A 90 -15.15 17.55 2.12
N GLU A 91 -15.86 17.90 1.04
CA GLU A 91 -16.23 16.94 -0.01
C GLU A 91 -15.02 16.28 -0.70
N SER A 92 -13.86 16.95 -0.72
CA SER A 92 -12.64 16.42 -1.32
C SER A 92 -11.83 15.51 -0.38
N ASP A 93 -12.03 15.60 0.94
CA ASP A 93 -11.16 14.97 1.91
C ASP A 93 -11.22 13.43 1.84
N LYS A 94 -12.42 12.83 1.84
CA LYS A 94 -12.57 11.36 1.66
C LYS A 94 -11.97 10.90 0.33
N ARG A 95 -12.21 11.66 -0.74
CA ARG A 95 -11.73 11.35 -2.09
C ARG A 95 -10.20 11.35 -2.14
N SER A 96 -9.56 12.40 -1.60
CA SER A 96 -8.11 12.52 -1.51
C SER A 96 -7.48 11.43 -0.65
N LEU A 97 -8.13 11.10 0.47
CA LEU A 97 -7.67 10.04 1.36
C LEU A 97 -7.69 8.67 0.71
N SER A 98 -8.65 8.39 -0.19
CA SER A 98 -8.79 7.08 -0.84
C SER A 98 -7.58 6.70 -1.70
N PHE A 99 -6.87 7.68 -2.27
CA PHE A 99 -5.63 7.44 -3.01
C PHE A 99 -4.38 7.96 -2.28
N GLY A 100 -4.47 8.17 -0.96
CA GLY A 100 -3.30 8.38 -0.08
C GLY A 100 -2.85 9.83 0.09
N HIS A 101 -3.69 10.81 -0.22
CA HIS A 101 -3.48 12.22 0.12
C HIS A 101 -4.30 12.62 1.35
N GLY A 102 -4.28 13.90 1.75
CA GLY A 102 -4.96 14.42 2.94
C GLY A 102 -6.40 13.89 3.11
N PRO A 103 -6.97 13.86 4.34
CA PRO A 103 -6.54 14.59 5.53
C PRO A 103 -5.81 13.69 6.55
N MET A 104 -4.87 12.88 6.07
CA MET A 104 -4.02 12.02 6.88
C MET A 104 -2.53 12.28 6.62
N THR A 105 -1.72 12.27 7.68
CA THR A 105 -0.27 12.14 7.61
C THR A 105 0.17 10.88 8.33
N THR A 106 1.19 10.21 7.81
CA THR A 106 1.63 8.90 8.31
C THR A 106 3.15 8.78 8.29
N ASN A 107 3.69 7.88 9.10
CA ASN A 107 5.08 7.46 9.06
C ASN A 107 5.24 6.07 8.39
N LEU A 108 6.48 5.69 8.07
CA LEU A 108 6.76 4.44 7.35
C LEU A 108 6.42 3.18 8.16
N ALA A 109 6.58 3.23 9.48
CA ALA A 109 6.27 2.12 10.37
C ALA A 109 4.75 1.91 10.55
N GLN A 110 3.95 2.98 10.52
CA GLN A 110 2.49 2.90 10.46
C GLN A 110 2.01 2.23 9.18
N LEU A 111 2.61 2.55 8.04
CA LEU A 111 2.33 1.87 6.77
C LEU A 111 2.68 0.38 6.84
N ALA A 112 3.86 0.03 7.37
CA ALA A 112 4.24 -1.37 7.55
C ALA A 112 3.26 -2.11 8.49
N ARG A 113 2.89 -1.50 9.62
CA ARG A 113 1.93 -2.08 10.58
C ARG A 113 0.56 -2.33 9.96
N ALA A 114 0.06 -1.40 9.15
CA ALA A 114 -1.24 -1.53 8.51
C ALA A 114 -1.31 -2.75 7.59
N TYR A 115 -0.19 -3.17 6.99
CA TYR A 115 -0.11 -4.37 6.14
C TYR A 115 -0.11 -5.68 6.94
N LEU A 116 0.07 -5.65 8.26
CA LEU A 116 0.00 -6.86 9.09
C LEU A 116 -1.38 -7.50 9.09
N VAL A 117 -2.44 -6.77 8.71
CA VAL A 117 -3.78 -7.35 8.51
C VAL A 117 -3.78 -8.52 7.53
N PHE A 118 -2.92 -8.50 6.51
CA PHE A 118 -2.84 -9.57 5.52
C PHE A 118 -2.15 -10.83 6.07
N ALA A 119 -1.30 -10.68 7.09
CA ALA A 119 -0.63 -11.78 7.76
C ALA A 119 -1.42 -12.35 8.96
N ASN A 120 -2.44 -11.64 9.44
CA ASN A 120 -3.13 -11.94 10.69
C ASN A 120 -4.66 -11.94 10.50
N GLU A 121 -5.15 -12.47 9.38
CA GLU A 121 -6.59 -12.69 9.12
C GLU A 121 -7.47 -11.45 9.36
N GLY A 122 -7.00 -10.27 8.93
CA GLY A 122 -7.73 -9.01 9.12
C GLY A 122 -7.51 -8.33 10.46
N SER A 123 -6.64 -8.86 11.31
CA SER A 123 -6.30 -8.27 12.61
C SER A 123 -4.94 -7.57 12.60
N ILE A 124 -4.75 -6.62 13.52
CA ILE A 124 -3.46 -5.96 13.71
C ILE A 124 -2.86 -6.33 15.07
N PRO A 125 -1.61 -6.80 15.10
CA PRO A 125 -0.90 -7.04 16.35
C PRO A 125 -0.33 -5.74 16.94
N SER A 126 -0.03 -5.80 18.24
CA SER A 126 0.85 -4.81 18.88
C SER A 126 2.30 -5.01 18.41
N LEU A 127 2.99 -3.92 18.07
CA LEU A 127 4.39 -3.98 17.65
C LEU A 127 5.32 -3.97 18.86
N LYS A 128 6.48 -4.63 18.73
CA LYS A 128 7.54 -4.64 19.75
C LYS A 128 8.90 -4.65 19.09
N ILE A 129 9.86 -4.00 19.76
CA ILE A 129 11.29 -4.05 19.40
C ILE A 129 12.03 -5.02 20.32
N ILE A 130 11.60 -5.13 21.58
CA ILE A 130 12.19 -6.02 22.59
C ILE A 130 11.33 -7.27 22.69
N GLN A 131 11.96 -8.44 22.56
CA GLN A 131 11.32 -9.72 22.79
C GLN A 131 11.06 -9.90 24.29
N THR A 132 9.82 -10.21 24.65
CA THR A 132 9.39 -10.48 26.03
C THR A 132 8.78 -11.87 26.09
N GLU A 133 9.11 -12.66 27.12
CA GLU A 133 8.74 -14.09 27.18
C GLU A 133 7.24 -14.32 27.48
N ASN A 134 6.50 -13.32 27.95
CA ASN A 134 5.17 -13.50 28.55
C ASN A 134 4.08 -12.53 28.09
N ASP A 135 4.22 -11.93 26.92
CA ASP A 135 3.14 -11.09 26.42
C ASP A 135 2.18 -11.87 25.52
N ALA A 136 0.90 -11.82 25.87
CA ALA A 136 -0.17 -12.17 24.95
C ALA A 136 -0.08 -11.24 23.73
N ASN A 137 0.13 -11.82 22.54
CA ASN A 137 -0.02 -11.09 21.28
C ASN A 137 -1.48 -10.67 21.13
N THR A 138 -1.79 -9.44 21.56
CA THR A 138 -3.14 -8.90 21.41
C THR A 138 -3.37 -8.56 19.95
N LEU A 139 -4.30 -9.28 19.32
CA LEU A 139 -4.77 -9.02 17.97
C LEU A 139 -6.03 -8.18 18.03
N ALA A 140 -6.02 -7.03 17.36
CA ALA A 140 -7.18 -6.17 17.23
C ALA A 140 -7.83 -6.40 15.85
N PRO A 141 -9.08 -6.91 15.78
CA PRO A 141 -9.74 -7.16 14.49
C PRO A 141 -10.06 -5.83 13.78
N VAL A 142 -9.71 -5.76 12.49
CA VAL A 142 -9.96 -4.59 11.64
C VAL A 142 -10.89 -4.95 10.49
N PHE A 143 -10.55 -6.03 9.78
CA PHE A 143 -11.28 -6.53 8.61
C PHE A 143 -11.64 -8.00 8.74
N SER A 144 -12.54 -8.49 7.89
CA SER A 144 -12.82 -9.93 7.80
C SER A 144 -11.64 -10.71 7.17
N PRO A 145 -11.39 -11.96 7.61
CA PRO A 145 -10.39 -12.83 6.99
C PRO A 145 -10.59 -12.97 5.49
N ASP A 146 -11.83 -13.23 5.06
CA ASP A 146 -12.18 -13.40 3.64
C ASP A 146 -11.86 -12.18 2.78
N SER A 147 -12.19 -10.97 3.27
CA SER A 147 -11.85 -9.75 2.55
C SER A 147 -10.34 -9.53 2.46
N THR A 148 -9.61 -9.79 3.55
CA THR A 148 -8.13 -9.67 3.50
C THR A 148 -7.49 -10.69 2.59
N LYS A 149 -7.99 -11.93 2.57
CA LYS A 149 -7.53 -12.97 1.64
C LYS A 149 -7.76 -12.55 0.19
N ARG A 150 -8.97 -12.08 -0.15
CA ARG A 150 -9.28 -11.63 -1.51
C ARG A 150 -8.41 -10.45 -1.96
N ILE A 151 -8.18 -9.47 -1.09
CA ILE A 151 -7.27 -8.35 -1.42
C ILE A 151 -5.82 -8.81 -1.50
N SER A 152 -5.39 -9.79 -0.70
CA SER A 152 -4.04 -10.36 -0.77
C SER A 152 -3.75 -10.98 -2.14
N GLU A 153 -4.69 -11.77 -2.67
CA GLU A 153 -4.62 -12.34 -4.03
C GLU A 153 -4.46 -11.25 -5.10
N ILE A 154 -5.22 -10.16 -4.96
CA ILE A 154 -5.12 -9.02 -5.88
C ILE A 154 -3.75 -8.33 -5.72
N LEU A 155 -3.24 -8.16 -4.50
CA LEU A 155 -1.94 -7.52 -4.26
C LEU A 155 -0.75 -8.34 -4.79
N ASP A 156 -0.88 -9.67 -4.85
CA ASP A 156 0.07 -10.54 -5.56
C ASP A 156 0.09 -10.21 -7.06
N SER A 157 -1.09 -10.05 -7.67
CA SER A 157 -1.20 -9.61 -9.08
C SER A 157 -0.57 -8.22 -9.33
N VAL A 158 -0.62 -7.31 -8.35
CA VAL A 158 -0.02 -5.97 -8.43
C VAL A 158 1.51 -6.04 -8.50
N ALA A 159 2.12 -6.98 -7.79
CA ALA A 159 3.56 -7.20 -7.82
C ALA A 159 3.98 -8.19 -8.92
N SER A 160 3.10 -8.55 -9.86
CA SER A 160 3.42 -9.35 -11.04
C SER A 160 3.94 -8.49 -12.21
N ILE A 161 4.41 -9.16 -13.28
CA ILE A 161 4.83 -8.51 -14.54
C ILE A 161 3.74 -7.62 -15.19
N LYS A 162 2.46 -7.84 -14.86
CA LYS A 162 1.32 -7.07 -15.39
C LYS A 162 0.98 -5.84 -14.55
N GLY A 163 1.42 -5.82 -13.28
CA GLY A 163 1.07 -4.81 -12.29
C GLY A 163 2.08 -3.67 -12.18
N SER A 164 1.69 -2.60 -11.47
CA SER A 164 2.55 -1.44 -11.23
C SER A 164 3.77 -1.76 -10.36
N GLY A 165 3.75 -2.85 -9.59
CA GLY A 165 4.81 -3.31 -8.71
C GLY A 165 5.80 -4.28 -9.33
N TYR A 166 5.79 -4.49 -10.65
CA TYR A 166 6.55 -5.55 -11.34
C TYR A 166 8.05 -5.63 -11.02
N ARG A 167 8.67 -4.54 -10.53
CA ARG A 167 10.08 -4.54 -10.10
C ARG A 167 10.33 -5.16 -8.73
N ALA A 168 9.27 -5.50 -8.01
CA ALA A 168 9.32 -6.19 -6.73
C ALA A 168 9.32 -7.71 -6.87
N VAL A 169 9.14 -8.26 -8.09
CA VAL A 169 9.16 -9.71 -8.36
C VAL A 169 10.47 -10.33 -7.89
N ILE A 170 10.35 -11.44 -7.16
CA ILE A 170 11.47 -12.26 -6.72
C ILE A 170 11.28 -13.64 -7.33
N ASP A 171 12.22 -14.08 -8.17
CA ASP A 171 12.16 -15.42 -8.75
C ASP A 171 12.07 -16.46 -7.63
N GLY A 172 11.02 -17.28 -7.66
CA GLY A 172 10.80 -18.40 -6.75
C GLY A 172 10.01 -18.07 -5.50
N TYR A 173 9.60 -16.81 -5.31
CA TYR A 173 8.83 -16.40 -4.14
C TYR A 173 7.66 -15.51 -4.56
N SER A 174 6.47 -15.80 -4.03
CA SER A 174 5.31 -14.92 -4.21
C SER A 174 5.48 -13.63 -3.40
N VAL A 175 5.05 -12.51 -3.97
CA VAL A 175 5.18 -11.18 -3.36
C VAL A 175 3.85 -10.48 -3.57
N ALA A 176 3.23 -10.05 -2.48
CA ALA A 176 2.07 -9.18 -2.55
C ALA A 176 2.45 -7.78 -2.05
N GLY A 177 2.02 -6.74 -2.75
CA GLY A 177 2.34 -5.39 -2.33
C GLY A 177 1.85 -4.30 -3.26
N LYS A 178 2.07 -3.06 -2.85
CA LYS A 178 1.59 -1.88 -3.57
C LYS A 178 2.65 -0.78 -3.65
N THR A 179 2.70 -0.16 -4.83
CA THR A 179 3.46 1.06 -5.10
C THR A 179 2.74 2.29 -4.56
N GLY A 180 3.50 3.26 -4.05
CA GLY A 180 3.00 4.58 -3.69
C GLY A 180 3.88 5.69 -4.28
N THR A 181 3.26 6.82 -4.64
CA THR A 181 3.95 8.05 -5.02
C THR A 181 3.19 9.21 -4.41
N ALA A 182 3.87 10.03 -3.62
CA ALA A 182 3.32 11.23 -3.02
C ALA A 182 4.17 12.44 -3.40
N GLU A 183 3.52 13.53 -3.80
CA GLU A 183 4.20 14.81 -4.03
C GLU A 183 4.67 15.41 -2.71
N MET A 184 5.88 15.95 -2.69
CA MET A 184 6.43 16.57 -1.49
C MET A 184 5.89 17.99 -1.33
N VAL A 185 5.40 18.28 -0.13
CA VAL A 185 5.14 19.64 0.32
C VAL A 185 6.41 20.16 1.00
N ILE A 186 6.93 21.27 0.49
CA ILE A 186 8.08 22.02 1.03
C ILE A 186 7.59 23.45 1.28
N ASP A 187 7.77 23.94 2.50
CA ASP A 187 7.34 25.28 2.93
C ASP A 187 5.85 25.57 2.63
N GLY A 188 5.00 24.55 2.84
CA GLY A 188 3.55 24.66 2.66
C GLY A 188 3.07 24.60 1.20
N GLN A 189 3.97 24.43 0.23
CA GLN A 189 3.62 24.30 -1.19
C GLN A 189 4.14 22.99 -1.78
N TYR A 190 3.44 22.44 -2.78
CA TYR A 190 3.99 21.35 -3.56
C TYR A 190 5.28 21.81 -4.26
N ASN A 191 6.33 21.00 -4.13
CA ASN A 191 7.61 21.32 -4.72
C ASN A 191 7.50 21.43 -6.24
N LYS A 192 7.85 22.60 -6.79
CA LYS A 192 7.74 22.92 -8.22
C LYS A 192 8.70 22.11 -9.10
N ASP A 193 9.77 21.56 -8.51
CA ASP A 193 10.75 20.71 -9.20
C ASP A 193 10.32 19.24 -9.26
N GLY A 194 9.09 18.94 -8.84
CA GLY A 194 8.52 17.60 -8.91
C GLY A 194 9.11 16.64 -7.88
N ALA A 195 9.56 17.16 -6.72
CA ALA A 195 10.04 16.29 -5.65
C ALA A 195 8.94 15.36 -5.15
N LYS A 196 9.24 14.06 -5.13
CA LYS A 196 8.30 12.99 -4.79
C LYS A 196 8.90 12.06 -3.75
N ARG A 197 8.07 11.60 -2.82
CA ARG A 197 8.35 10.41 -2.02
C ARG A 197 7.76 9.21 -2.71
N THR A 198 8.55 8.16 -2.83
CA THR A 198 8.13 6.93 -3.49
C THR A 198 8.20 5.78 -2.52
N TYR A 199 7.23 4.88 -2.65
CA TYR A 199 7.01 3.81 -1.70
C TYR A 199 6.82 2.49 -2.43
N PHE A 200 7.26 1.42 -1.77
CA PHE A 200 6.73 0.09 -1.99
C PHE A 200 6.52 -0.54 -0.62
N VAL A 201 5.30 -1.01 -0.36
CA VAL A 201 4.96 -1.76 0.85
C VAL A 201 4.43 -3.11 0.41
N GLY A 202 4.99 -4.18 0.96
CA GLY A 202 4.60 -5.52 0.59
C GLY A 202 5.08 -6.56 1.57
N TYR A 203 4.73 -7.81 1.28
CA TYR A 203 5.03 -8.97 2.08
C TYR A 203 5.30 -10.19 1.22
N SER A 204 5.99 -11.16 1.82
CA SER A 204 6.31 -12.42 1.19
C SER A 204 6.47 -13.52 2.26
N PRO A 205 6.07 -14.77 1.96
CA PRO A 205 5.25 -15.21 0.81
C PRO A 205 3.86 -14.55 0.77
N ALA A 206 3.18 -14.52 -0.38
CA ALA A 206 1.86 -13.90 -0.50
C ALA A 206 0.74 -14.71 0.19
N GLU A 207 0.83 -16.04 0.18
CA GLU A 207 -0.18 -16.94 0.75
C GLU A 207 -0.06 -17.09 2.26
N ASN A 208 1.17 -17.29 2.76
CA ASN A 208 1.47 -17.37 4.19
C ASN A 208 2.53 -16.30 4.55
N PRO A 209 2.12 -15.04 4.78
CA PRO A 209 3.07 -13.94 4.97
C PRO A 209 3.92 -14.11 6.23
N LYS A 210 5.24 -14.19 6.04
CA LYS A 210 6.21 -14.22 7.15
C LYS A 210 6.90 -12.88 7.36
N TYR A 211 7.15 -12.14 6.28
CA TYR A 211 7.86 -10.87 6.31
C TYR A 211 7.05 -9.75 5.66
N ILE A 212 6.97 -8.60 6.34
CA ILE A 212 6.47 -7.34 5.79
C ILE A 212 7.60 -6.34 5.70
N MET A 213 7.67 -5.60 4.60
CA MET A 213 8.64 -4.55 4.40
C MET A 213 8.00 -3.33 3.74
N ALA A 214 8.26 -2.17 4.32
CA ALA A 214 7.92 -0.87 3.76
C ALA A 214 9.21 -0.14 3.39
N VAL A 215 9.35 0.23 2.12
CA VAL A 215 10.50 0.98 1.60
C VAL A 215 10.02 2.34 1.16
N ARG A 216 10.72 3.40 1.61
CA ARG A 216 10.54 4.78 1.15
C ARG A 216 11.83 5.31 0.58
N LEU A 217 11.74 5.99 -0.56
CA LEU A 217 12.83 6.79 -1.11
C LEU A 217 12.34 8.22 -1.35
N ASP A 218 13.05 9.19 -0.78
CA ASP A 218 12.76 10.60 -0.95
C ASP A 218 13.57 11.12 -2.13
N TYR A 219 12.88 11.71 -3.11
CA TYR A 219 13.47 12.31 -4.31
C TYR A 219 14.44 11.39 -5.09
N PRO A 220 14.01 10.16 -5.49
CA PRO A 220 14.86 9.29 -6.28
C PRO A 220 15.19 9.92 -7.64
N LYS A 221 16.48 10.08 -7.91
CA LYS A 221 16.98 10.63 -9.18
C LYS A 221 16.88 9.62 -10.31
N LYS A 222 17.04 10.12 -11.54
CA LYS A 222 17.13 9.30 -12.76
C LYS A 222 18.28 8.30 -12.63
N CYS A 223 18.05 7.10 -13.15
CA CYS A 223 19.06 6.06 -13.20
C CYS A 223 19.31 5.63 -14.64
N PHE A 224 20.51 5.11 -14.85
CA PHE A 224 21.02 4.74 -16.15
C PHE A 224 21.46 3.28 -16.14
N LEU A 225 21.50 2.65 -17.32
CA LEU A 225 22.02 1.30 -17.44
C LEU A 225 23.52 1.30 -17.16
N SER A 226 24.03 0.37 -16.36
CA SER A 226 25.45 0.32 -16.00
C SER A 226 26.36 0.12 -17.22
N TRP A 227 25.92 -0.68 -18.19
CA TRP A 227 26.62 -0.93 -19.46
C TRP A 227 26.37 0.12 -20.54
N ALA A 228 25.46 1.08 -20.30
CA ALA A 228 25.16 2.17 -21.23
C ALA A 228 24.74 3.42 -20.43
N PRO A 229 25.70 4.18 -19.87
CA PRO A 229 25.43 5.27 -18.92
C PRO A 229 24.61 6.43 -19.49
N THR A 230 24.42 6.50 -20.80
CA THR A 230 23.56 7.48 -21.49
C THR A 230 22.13 6.98 -21.68
N LYS A 231 21.87 5.67 -21.55
CA LYS A 231 20.53 5.08 -21.67
C LYS A 231 19.83 5.07 -20.31
N ARG A 232 18.71 5.78 -20.23
CA ARG A 232 17.85 5.78 -19.04
C ARG A 232 17.29 4.39 -18.77
N ASN A 233 17.32 3.99 -17.50
CA ASN A 233 16.60 2.84 -17.01
C ASN A 233 15.28 3.29 -16.39
N ARG A 234 14.22 2.49 -16.50
CA ARG A 234 12.92 2.79 -15.90
C ARG A 234 12.92 2.55 -14.39
N CYS A 235 13.83 3.15 -13.63
CA CYS A 235 13.83 3.01 -12.17
C CYS A 235 13.37 4.27 -11.43
N GLU A 236 13.01 5.34 -12.13
CA GLU A 236 12.40 6.54 -11.52
C GLU A 236 11.06 6.22 -10.82
N GLY A 237 10.68 7.01 -9.83
CA GLY A 237 9.40 6.86 -9.13
C GLY A 237 9.37 5.67 -8.17
N SER A 238 8.19 5.04 -7.99
CA SER A 238 8.00 3.86 -7.14
C SER A 238 8.83 2.65 -7.57
N ASN A 239 9.28 2.62 -8.83
CA ASN A 239 10.18 1.59 -9.33
C ASN A 239 11.49 1.48 -8.52
N SER A 240 12.04 2.60 -8.04
CA SER A 240 13.23 2.58 -7.19
C SER A 240 12.96 1.88 -5.86
N ALA A 241 11.81 2.17 -5.24
CA ALA A 241 11.42 1.56 -3.97
C ALA A 241 11.13 0.06 -4.15
N SER A 242 10.49 -0.34 -5.24
CA SER A 242 10.27 -1.75 -5.59
C SER A 242 11.59 -2.52 -5.80
N ILE A 243 12.60 -1.93 -6.45
CA ILE A 243 13.92 -2.58 -6.61
C ILE A 243 14.61 -2.74 -5.26
N ALA A 244 14.56 -1.72 -4.40
CA ALA A 244 15.14 -1.78 -3.06
C ALA A 244 14.45 -2.86 -2.21
N PHE A 245 13.12 -2.92 -2.25
CA PHE A 245 12.34 -4.00 -1.64
C PHE A 245 12.78 -5.37 -2.16
N GLN A 246 12.82 -5.54 -3.48
CA GLN A 246 13.17 -6.79 -4.14
C GLN A 246 14.53 -7.32 -3.67
N LYS A 247 15.55 -6.46 -3.66
CA LYS A 247 16.90 -6.85 -3.24
C LYS A 247 16.99 -7.22 -1.77
N ALA A 248 16.33 -6.46 -0.90
CA ALA A 248 16.35 -6.69 0.54
C ALA A 248 15.54 -7.94 0.89
N MET A 249 14.31 -8.05 0.39
CA MET A 249 13.42 -9.17 0.66
C MET A 249 13.98 -10.48 0.10
N LYS A 250 14.54 -10.48 -1.13
CA LYS A 250 15.20 -11.68 -1.69
C LYS A 250 16.29 -12.22 -0.76
N ARG A 251 17.10 -11.34 -0.17
CA ARG A 251 18.15 -11.75 0.78
C ARG A 251 17.56 -12.34 2.06
N ILE A 252 16.48 -11.78 2.57
CA ILE A 252 15.79 -12.32 3.75
C ILE A 252 15.29 -13.74 3.45
N LEU A 253 14.54 -13.90 2.36
CA LEU A 253 13.90 -15.17 2.01
C LEU A 253 14.90 -16.29 1.71
N ILE A 254 16.02 -15.99 1.03
CA ILE A 254 17.06 -17.00 0.72
C ILE A 254 17.79 -17.48 1.98
N ASN A 255 17.88 -16.65 3.02
CA ASN A 255 18.58 -17.00 4.25
C ASN A 255 17.65 -17.53 5.35
N ASP A 256 16.35 -17.63 5.07
CA ASP A 256 15.36 -18.19 5.99
C ASP A 256 15.08 -19.66 5.62
N PRO A 257 15.55 -20.64 6.43
CA PRO A 257 15.41 -22.05 6.12
C PRO A 257 13.96 -22.54 6.18
N GLU A 258 13.04 -21.78 6.76
CA GLU A 258 11.61 -22.14 6.83
C GLU A 258 10.84 -21.75 5.56
N ILE A 259 11.45 -21.00 4.64
CA ILE A 259 10.80 -20.56 3.40
C ILE A 259 11.32 -21.37 2.22
N ILE A 260 10.42 -22.14 1.61
CA ILE A 260 10.71 -22.98 0.46
C ILE A 260 10.40 -22.21 -0.83
N PRO A 261 11.34 -22.11 -1.79
CA PRO A 261 11.08 -21.52 -3.10
C PRO A 261 10.06 -22.34 -3.90
N GLN A 262 9.19 -21.67 -4.65
CA GLN A 262 8.17 -22.28 -5.51
C GLN A 262 8.74 -23.03 -6.74
N PHE A 263 10.07 -23.09 -6.89
CA PHE A 263 10.74 -23.81 -7.99
C PHE A 263 11.03 -25.29 -7.67
N GLU A 264 10.63 -25.79 -6.50
CA GLU A 264 10.78 -27.20 -6.13
C GLU A 264 9.54 -28.05 -6.49
N GLY A 265 9.06 -27.94 -7.74
CA GLY A 265 7.95 -28.73 -8.30
C GLY A 265 8.21 -29.18 -9.72
#